data_AF-A0A6B3GMF9-F1
#
_entry.id   AF-A0A6B3GMF9-F1
#
_cell.length_a   1.000
_cell.length_b   1.000
_cell.length_c   1.000
_cell.angle_alpha   90.00
_cell.angle_beta   90.00
_cell.angle_gamma   90.00
#
_symmetry.space_group_name_H-M   'P 1'
#
loop_
_entity.id
_entity.type
_entity.pdbx_description
1 polymer ?
#
loop_
_entity_poly.entity_id
_entity_poly.type
_entity_poly.pdbx_seq_one_letter_code
_entity_poly.pdbx_strand_id
1 'polypeptide(L)'
;GYSFNLDGTAIYLTMSSLFIANAMGDPLSAGEQISLLVFMVIASKGAAGVTGAGLATLAGGLQSHRPELVDGVGLIVGIDR
;
A
#
# COMPACT_ATOMS: atom_id res chain seq x y z
N GLY A 1 -13.82 -15.35 7.26
CA GLY A 1 -12.67 -16.15 7.73
C GLY A 1 -11.49 -15.96 6.79
N TYR A 2 -11.43 -16.72 5.69
CA TYR A 2 -10.29 -16.71 4.75
C TYR A 2 -10.00 -15.36 4.08
N SER A 3 -11.01 -14.64 3.56
CA SER A 3 -10.79 -13.32 2.94
C SER A 3 -10.36 -12.23 3.93
N PHE A 4 -10.55 -12.43 5.23
CA PHE A 4 -10.08 -11.50 6.27
C PHE A 4 -8.64 -11.84 6.73
N ASN A 5 -7.97 -12.84 6.16
CA ASN A 5 -6.56 -13.13 6.42
C ASN A 5 -5.67 -12.61 5.28
N LEU A 6 -5.75 -11.30 5.04
CA LEU A 6 -4.99 -10.60 4.01
C LEU A 6 -3.65 -10.06 4.51
N ASP A 7 -2.97 -10.82 5.36
CA ASP A 7 -1.68 -10.39 5.93
C ASP A 7 -0.60 -10.27 4.84
N GLY A 8 -0.62 -11.20 3.87
CA GLY A 8 0.23 -11.11 2.67
C GLY A 8 -0.08 -9.88 1.82
N THR A 9 -1.35 -9.48 1.71
CA THR A 9 -1.73 -8.25 1.00
C THR A 9 -1.28 -7.02 1.74
N ALA A 10 -1.42 -6.96 3.08
CA ALA A 10 -0.92 -5.84 3.86
C ALA A 10 0.59 -5.65 3.65
N ILE A 11 1.38 -6.73 3.74
CA ILE A 11 2.83 -6.70 3.49
C ILE A 11 3.13 -6.28 2.05
N TYR A 12 2.46 -6.85 1.05
CA TYR A 12 2.64 -6.49 -0.35
C TYR A 12 2.40 -5.00 -0.57
N LEU A 13 1.29 -4.46 -0.07
CA LEU A 13 0.93 -3.06 -0.24
C LEU A 13 1.91 -2.13 0.46
N THR A 14 2.36 -2.46 1.68
CA THR A 14 3.40 -1.71 2.37
C THR A 14 4.70 -1.71 1.57
N MET A 15 5.15 -2.87 1.08
CA MET A 15 6.38 -2.96 0.27
C MET A 15 6.25 -2.20 -1.05
N SER A 16 5.08 -2.23 -1.70
CA SER A 16 4.80 -1.44 -2.89
C SER A 16 4.89 0.07 -2.61
N SER A 17 4.38 0.53 -1.46
CA SER A 17 4.55 1.93 -1.04
C SER A 17 6.02 2.30 -0.80
N LEU A 18 6.80 1.41 -0.17
CA LEU A 18 8.25 1.64 0.01
C LEU A 18 8.99 1.67 -1.32
N PHE A 19 8.63 0.79 -2.24
CA PHE A 19 9.19 0.78 -3.58
C PHE A 19 8.91 2.11 -4.30
N ILE A 20 7.66 2.59 -4.28
CA ILE A 20 7.28 3.88 -4.86
C ILE A 20 8.10 5.02 -4.26
N ALA A 21 8.19 5.07 -2.94
CA ALA A 21 8.94 6.10 -2.22
C ALA A 21 10.43 6.12 -2.63
N ASN A 22 11.06 4.94 -2.71
CA ASN A 22 12.45 4.84 -3.18
C ASN A 22 12.59 5.23 -4.66
N ALA A 23 11.66 4.80 -5.52
CA ALA A 23 11.67 5.12 -6.95
C ALA A 23 11.49 6.63 -7.22
N MET A 24 10.75 7.33 -6.34
CA MET A 24 10.54 8.77 -6.40
C MET A 24 11.64 9.60 -5.70
N GLY A 25 12.64 8.93 -5.10
CA GLY A 25 13.76 9.60 -4.42
C GLY A 25 13.39 10.20 -3.05
N ASP A 26 12.27 9.79 -2.48
CA ASP A 26 11.74 10.32 -1.21
C ASP A 26 11.39 9.16 -0.26
N PRO A 27 12.42 8.48 0.31
CA PRO A 27 12.23 7.29 1.12
C PRO A 27 11.58 7.60 2.47
N LEU A 28 10.61 6.77 2.86
CA LEU A 28 9.94 6.89 4.16
C LEU A 28 10.92 6.66 5.31
N SER A 29 10.82 7.52 6.33
CA SER A 29 11.48 7.31 7.63
C SER A 29 10.90 6.08 8.35
N ALA A 30 11.67 5.46 9.25
CA ALA A 30 11.23 4.26 9.97
C ALA A 30 9.89 4.44 10.71
N GLY A 31 9.60 5.64 11.23
CA GLY A 31 8.32 5.94 11.86
C GLY A 31 7.14 5.91 10.87
N GLU A 32 7.33 6.46 9.67
CA GLU A 32 6.33 6.43 8.60
C GLU A 32 6.12 5.02 8.05
N GLN A 33 7.18 4.20 7.98
CA GLN A 33 7.06 2.80 7.56
C GLN A 33 6.20 2.00 8.55
N ILE A 34 6.41 2.20 9.86
CA ILE A 34 5.65 1.52 10.90
C ILE A 34 4.18 1.98 10.90
N SER A 35 3.92 3.28 10.83
CA SER A 35 2.55 3.80 10.80
C SER A 35 1.80 3.33 9.55
N LEU A 36 2.46 3.35 8.40
CA LEU A 36 1.90 2.84 7.15
C LEU A 36 1.61 1.34 7.21
N LEU A 37 2.51 0.53 7.79
CA LEU A 37 2.28 -0.90 7.97
C LEU A 37 1.03 -1.16 8.82
N VAL A 38 0.89 -0.46 9.95
CA VAL A 38 -0.30 -0.57 10.82
C VAL A 38 -1.57 -0.20 10.05
N PHE A 39 -1.52 0.89 9.29
CA PHE A 39 -2.63 1.29 8.43
C PHE A 39 -2.97 0.20 7.40
N MET A 40 -1.98 -0.35 6.71
CA MET A 40 -2.19 -1.38 5.69
C MET A 40 -2.75 -2.69 6.26
N VAL A 41 -2.33 -3.07 7.48
CA VAL A 41 -2.93 -4.22 8.19
C VAL A 41 -4.42 -4.01 8.39
N ILE A 42 -4.86 -2.81 8.80
CA ILE A 42 -6.29 -2.50 9.00
C ILE A 42 -7.01 -2.41 7.65
N ALA A 43 -6.45 -1.64 6.71
CA ALA A 43 -7.09 -1.37 5.42
C ALA A 43 -7.24 -2.63 4.56
N SER A 44 -6.28 -3.56 4.61
CA SER A 44 -6.35 -4.84 3.90
C SER A 44 -7.56 -5.69 4.32
N LYS A 45 -7.97 -5.63 5.60
CA LYS A 45 -9.16 -6.35 6.08
C LYS A 45 -10.45 -5.80 5.48
N GLY A 46 -10.51 -4.47 5.29
CA GLY A 46 -11.64 -3.80 4.63
C GLY A 46 -11.74 -4.07 3.13
N ALA A 47 -10.63 -4.41 2.49
CA ALA A 47 -10.55 -4.75 1.07
C ALA A 47 -10.93 -6.22 0.76
N ALA A 48 -11.22 -7.01 1.80
CA ALA A 48 -11.51 -8.44 1.70
C ALA A 48 -12.64 -8.77 0.73
N GLY A 49 -12.33 -9.52 -0.34
CA GLY A 49 -13.32 -10.04 -1.28
C GLY A 49 -13.79 -9.05 -2.36
N VAL A 50 -13.17 -7.87 -2.45
CA VAL A 50 -13.46 -6.89 -3.50
C VAL A 50 -12.38 -6.96 -4.58
N THR A 51 -12.78 -7.29 -5.81
CA THR A 51 -11.88 -7.29 -6.97
C THR A 51 -11.30 -5.90 -7.21
N GLY A 52 -9.98 -5.80 -7.40
CA GLY A 52 -9.29 -4.53 -7.66
C GLY A 52 -9.05 -3.65 -6.42
N ALA A 53 -9.48 -4.08 -5.23
CA ALA A 53 -9.31 -3.28 -4.02
C ALA A 53 -7.84 -3.08 -3.61
N GLY A 54 -6.91 -3.95 -4.05
CA GLY A 54 -5.48 -3.80 -3.74
C GLY A 54 -4.89 -2.46 -4.17
N LEU A 55 -5.12 -2.02 -5.42
CA LEU A 55 -4.65 -0.73 -5.91
C LEU A 55 -5.36 0.45 -5.22
N ALA A 56 -6.65 0.31 -4.92
CA ALA A 56 -7.38 1.32 -4.16
C ALA A 56 -6.85 1.45 -2.72
N THR A 57 -6.50 0.34 -2.08
CA THR A 57 -5.89 0.32 -0.75
C THR A 57 -4.48 0.90 -0.77
N LEU A 58 -3.67 0.60 -1.80
CA LEU A 58 -2.35 1.21 -2.00
C LEU A 58 -2.46 2.73 -2.12
N ALA A 59 -3.33 3.21 -3.02
CA ALA A 59 -3.56 4.63 -3.23
C ALA A 59 -4.09 5.31 -1.96
N GLY A 60 -5.03 4.67 -1.25
CA GLY A 60 -5.55 5.19 0.02
C GLY A 60 -4.49 5.26 1.13
N GLY A 61 -3.60 4.26 1.22
CA GLY A 61 -2.51 4.27 2.19
C GLY A 61 -1.48 5.37 1.94
N LEU A 62 -1.08 5.55 0.68
CA LEU A 62 -0.23 6.67 0.27
C LEU A 62 -0.95 8.00 0.47
N GLN A 63 -2.21 8.13 0.08
CA GLN A 63 -3.00 9.35 0.28
C GLN A 63 -3.09 9.75 1.77
N SER A 64 -3.07 8.77 2.69
CA SER A 64 -3.13 9.04 4.12
C SER A 64 -1.78 9.42 4.74
N HIS A 65 -0.65 8.96 4.19
CA HIS A 65 0.67 9.10 4.83
C HIS A 65 1.65 9.97 4.02
N ARG A 66 1.60 9.85 2.70
CA ARG A 66 2.47 10.50 1.72
C ARG A 66 1.68 10.86 0.44
N PRO A 67 0.71 11.80 0.50
CA PRO A 67 -0.10 12.21 -0.65
C PRO A 67 0.67 12.49 -1.95
N GLU A 68 1.86 13.07 -1.81
CA GLU A 68 2.77 13.40 -2.92
C GLU A 68 3.29 12.17 -3.68
N LEU A 69 3.20 10.97 -3.10
CA LEU A 69 3.66 9.72 -3.72
C LEU A 69 2.53 8.97 -4.45
N VAL A 70 1.29 9.45 -4.40
CA VAL A 70 0.12 8.77 -4.99
C VAL A 70 0.27 8.59 -6.51
N ASP A 71 0.89 9.55 -7.20
CA ASP A 71 1.15 9.44 -8.65
C ASP A 71 2.06 8.25 -8.99
N GLY A 72 2.88 7.81 -8.03
CA GLY A 72 3.74 6.63 -8.16
C GLY A 72 2.99 5.30 -8.19
N VAL A 73 1.70 5.25 -7.85
CA VAL A 73 0.87 4.03 -7.97
C VAL A 73 0.87 3.48 -9.39
N GLY A 74 0.99 4.36 -10.41
CA GLY A 74 1.11 3.96 -11.81
C GLY A 74 2.32 3.07 -12.10
N LEU A 75 3.41 3.19 -11.34
CA LEU A 75 4.59 2.33 -11.45
C LEU A 75 4.25 0.88 -11.10
N ILE A 76 3.41 0.67 -10.09
CA ILE A 76 2.96 -0.67 -9.67
C ILE A 76 2.02 -1.25 -10.72
N VAL A 77 1.06 -0.47 -11.23
CA VAL A 77 0.15 -0.91 -12.32
C VAL A 77 0.92 -1.33 -13.59
N GLY A 78 2.10 -0.76 -13.82
CA GLY A 78 2.99 -1.14 -14.91
C GLY A 78 3.53 -2.57 -14.81
N ILE A 79 3.73 -3.08 -13.59
CA ILE A 79 4.35 -4.37 -13.28
C ILE A 79 3.37 -5.43 -12.75
N ASP A 80 2.20 -5.02 -12.26
CA ASP A 80 1.15 -5.87 -11.66
C ASP A 80 0.27 -6.56 -12.72
N ARG A 81 0.83 -6.86 -13.91
CA ARG A 81 0.14 -7.47 -15.06
C ARG A 81 0.56 -8.92 -15.31
#